data_AF-A0A502FLN0-F1
#
_entry.id   AF-A0A502FLN0-F1
#
_cell.length_a   1.000
_cell.length_b   1.000
_cell.length_c   1.000
_cell.angle_alpha   90.00
_cell.angle_beta   90.00
_cell.angle_gamma   90.00
#
_symmetry.space_group_name_H-M   'P 1'
#
loop_
_entity.id
_entity.type
_entity.pdbx_description
1 polymer ?
#
loop_
_entity_poly.entity_id
_entity_poly.type
_entity_poly.pdbx_seq_one_letter_code
_entity_poly.pdbx_strand_id
1 'polypeptide(L)' 'MPEISNQTLVIAIQAVAAEIRALREAVTSGEAEPEEHQLLEDRMQAAEELERAYDLAARTVLNLPPYDELVGD' A
#
# COMPACT_ATOMS: atom_id res chain seq x y z
N MET A 1 16.81 -3.17 0.87
CA MET A 1 15.74 -3.68 1.74
C MET A 1 16.07 -5.12 2.10
N PRO A 2 15.74 -5.59 3.31
CA PRO A 2 15.77 -7.02 3.60
C PRO A 2 14.91 -7.76 2.56
N GLU A 3 15.32 -8.97 2.18
CA GLU A 3 14.53 -9.81 1.26
C GLU A 3 13.23 -10.22 1.94
N ILE A 4 12.14 -9.55 1.58
CA ILE A 4 10.78 -9.96 1.93
C ILE A 4 10.25 -10.89 0.85
N SER A 5 9.52 -11.93 1.26
CA SER A 5 8.93 -12.85 0.30
C SER A 5 7.86 -12.15 -0.55
N ASN A 6 7.64 -12.60 -1.78
CA ASN A 6 6.59 -12.06 -2.65
C ASN A 6 5.21 -12.10 -2.00
N GLN A 7 4.92 -13.15 -1.23
CA GLN A 7 3.66 -13.27 -0.49
C GLN A 7 3.55 -12.21 0.61
N THR A 8 4.65 -11.95 1.33
CA THR A 8 4.70 -10.88 2.34
C THR A 8 4.51 -9.52 1.70
N LEU A 9 5.12 -9.28 0.53
CA LEU A 9 4.96 -8.05 -0.23
C LEU A 9 3.50 -7.83 -0.66
N VAL A 10 2.83 -8.86 -1.18
CA VAL A 10 1.40 -8.80 -1.52
C VAL A 10 0.54 -8.46 -0.31
N ILE A 11 0.76 -9.15 0.82
CA ILE A 11 0.01 -8.89 2.07
C ILE A 11 0.25 -7.45 2.55
N ALA A 12 1.50 -6.96 2.48
CA ALA A 12 1.84 -5.60 2.88
C ALA A 12 1.13 -4.55 2.01
N ILE A 13 1.11 -4.75 0.69
CA ILE A 13 0.39 -3.84 -0.24
C ILE A 13 -1.09 -3.78 0.11
N GLN A 14 -1.74 -4.94 0.29
CA GLN A 14 -3.16 -5.01 0.62
C GLN A 14 -3.48 -4.33 1.96
N ALA A 15 -2.65 -4.56 2.98
CA ALA A 15 -2.83 -3.95 4.30
C ALA A 15 -2.68 -2.43 4.24
N VAL A 16 -1.64 -1.93 3.59
CA VAL A 16 -1.41 -0.48 3.44
C VAL A 16 -2.51 0.17 2.62
N ALA A 17 -2.97 -0.45 1.53
CA ALA A 17 -4.08 0.05 0.73
C ALA A 17 -5.39 0.15 1.51
N ALA A 18 -5.70 -0.85 2.34
CA ALA A 18 -6.86 -0.82 3.23
C ALA A 18 -6.78 0.31 4.26
N GLU A 19 -5.60 0.54 4.85
CA GLU A 19 -5.40 1.61 5.83
C GLU A 19 -5.49 3.01 5.19
N ILE A 20 -4.93 3.19 3.98
CA ILE A 20 -5.07 4.43 3.20
C ILE A 20 -6.53 4.74 2.93
N ARG A 21 -7.35 3.75 2.55
CA ARG A 21 -8.80 3.96 2.35
C ARG A 21 -9.49 4.45 3.61
N ALA A 22 -9.25 3.79 4.74
CA ALA A 22 -9.85 4.17 6.01
C ALA A 22 -9.44 5.60 6.43
N LEU A 23 -8.16 5.94 6.29
CA LEU A 23 -7.66 7.28 6.61
C LEU A 23 -8.20 8.35 5.65
N ARG A 24 -8.31 8.04 4.36
CA ARG A 24 -8.93 8.95 3.38
C ARG A 24 -10.40 9.22 3.69
N GLU A 25 -11.14 8.22 4.12
CA GLU A 25 -12.53 8.37 4.53
C GLU A 25 -12.66 9.34 5.72
N ALA A 26 -11.86 9.12 6.78
CA ALA A 26 -11.81 10.01 7.95
C ALA A 26 -11.38 11.45 7.60
N VAL A 27 -10.39 11.59 6.71
CA VAL A 27 -9.94 12.92 6.23
C VAL A 27 -11.02 13.61 5.42
N THR A 28 -11.75 12.86 4.58
CA THR A 28 -12.80 13.42 3.73
C THR A 28 -14.07 13.76 4.53
N SER A 29 -14.39 12.99 5.57
CA SER A 29 -15.50 13.31 6.49
C SER A 29 -15.20 14.53 7.37
N GLY A 30 -13.94 14.97 7.43
CA GLY A 30 -13.50 16.06 8.30
C GLY A 30 -13.41 15.65 9.77
N GLU A 31 -13.41 14.34 10.05
CA GLU A 31 -13.28 13.76 11.38
C GLU A 31 -11.82 13.43 11.72
N ALA A 32 -10.90 13.58 10.76
CA ALA A 32 -9.50 13.27 10.96
C ALA A 32 -8.79 14.28 11.87
N GLU A 33 -8.04 13.75 12.83
CA GLU A 33 -7.09 14.50 13.63
C GLU A 33 -5.81 14.82 12.82
N PRO A 34 -5.03 15.85 13.20
CA PRO A 34 -3.78 16.20 12.51
C PRO A 34 -2.79 15.03 12.39
N GLU A 35 -2.77 14.13 13.38
CA GLU A 35 -1.93 12.94 13.37
C GLU A 35 -2.36 11.94 12.28
N GLU A 36 -3.66 11.83 12.01
CA GLU A 36 -4.21 10.95 10.96
C GLU A 36 -3.93 11.50 9.55
N HIS A 37 -3.87 12.82 9.40
CA HIS A 37 -3.39 13.44 8.17
C HIS A 37 -1.92 13.08 7.88
N GLN A 38 -1.05 13.22 8.88
CA GLN A 38 0.35 12.82 8.73
C GLN A 38 0.48 11.31 8.48
N LEU A 39 -0.31 10.51 9.19
CA LEU A 39 -0.32 9.06 9.02
C LEU A 39 -0.71 8.67 7.59
N LEU A 40 -1.70 9.35 7.00
CA LEU A 40 -2.11 9.14 5.62
C LEU A 40 -0.96 9.42 4.64
N GLU A 41 -0.26 10.54 4.81
CA GLU A 41 0.90 10.87 3.98
C GLU A 41 2.01 9.80 4.09
N ASP A 42 2.32 9.38 5.31
CA ASP A 42 3.32 8.33 5.56
C ASP A 42 2.92 7.00 4.91
N ARG A 43 1.63 6.64 4.96
CA ARG A 43 1.13 5.42 4.32
C ARG A 43 1.17 5.52 2.80
N MET A 44 0.86 6.68 2.23
CA MET A 44 0.96 6.90 0.79
C MET A 44 2.41 6.73 0.32
N GLN A 45 3.39 7.29 1.05
CA GLN A 45 4.80 7.07 0.71
C GLN A 45 5.20 5.59 0.83
N ALA A 46 4.74 4.89 1.86
CA ALA A 46 4.99 3.46 1.99
C ALA A 46 4.39 2.65 0.82
N ALA A 47 3.20 3.02 0.33
CA ALA A 47 2.58 2.38 -0.82
C ALA A 47 3.42 2.53 -2.09
N GLU A 48 3.98 3.72 -2.34
CA GLU A 48 4.89 3.97 -3.49
C GLU A 48 6.19 3.17 -3.40
N GLU A 49 6.71 2.94 -2.19
CA GLU A 49 7.87 2.06 -1.99
C GLU A 49 7.53 0.59 -2.26
N LEU A 50 6.37 0.14 -1.80
CA LEU A 50 5.89 -1.23 -2.03
C LEU A 50 5.57 -1.49 -3.50
N GLU A 51 4.98 -0.53 -4.21
CA GLU A 51 4.72 -0.61 -5.66
C GLU A 51 6.03 -0.79 -6.44
N ARG A 52 7.05 0.02 -6.15
CA ARG A 52 8.38 -0.12 -6.78
C ARG A 52 9.02 -1.48 -6.51
N ALA A 53 8.87 -2.01 -5.29
CA ALA A 53 9.34 -3.35 -4.95
C ALA A 53 8.55 -4.43 -5.71
N TYR A 54 7.24 -4.24 -5.86
CA TYR A 54 6.35 -5.13 -6.60
C TYR A 54 6.69 -5.18 -8.08
N ASP A 55 6.92 -4.03 -8.70
CA ASP A 55 7.34 -3.92 -10.10
C ASP A 55 8.65 -4.66 -10.37
N LEU A 56 9.58 -4.60 -9.41
CA LEU A 56 10.84 -5.35 -9.52
C LEU A 56 10.60 -6.87 -9.43
N ALA A 57 9.73 -7.31 -8.52
CA ALA A 57 9.37 -8.71 -8.37
C ALA A 57 8.60 -9.25 -9.59
N ALA A 58 7.68 -8.46 -10.15
CA ALA A 58 6.90 -8.81 -11.33
C ALA A 58 7.75 -9.07 -12.59
N ARG A 59 8.97 -8.53 -12.64
CA ARG A 59 9.91 -8.80 -13.76
C ARG A 59 10.49 -10.21 -13.73
N THR A 60 10.52 -10.87 -12.57
CA THR A 60 11.22 -12.14 -12.38
C THR A 60 10.30 -13.27 -11.92
N VAL A 61 9.12 -12.94 -11.36
CA VAL A 61 8.16 -13.89 -10.81
C VAL A 61 6.97 -14.01 -11.75
N LEU A 62 6.75 -15.23 -12.26
CA LEU A 62 5.58 -15.55 -13.08
C LEU A 62 4.35 -15.71 -12.18
N ASN A 63 3.19 -15.21 -12.64
CA ASN A 63 1.88 -15.29 -11.98
C ASN A 63 1.71 -14.45 -10.71
N LEU A 64 2.44 -13.34 -10.57
CA LEU A 64 2.03 -12.30 -9.63
C LEU A 64 0.73 -11.63 -10.12
N PRO A 65 -0.24 -11.37 -9.23
CA PRO A 65 -1.46 -10.66 -9.61
C PRO A 65 -1.14 -9.23 -10.10
N PRO A 66 -2.00 -8.60 -10.91
CA PRO A 66 -1.85 -7.17 -11.22
C PRO A 66 -1.87 -6.32 -9.94
N TYR A 67 -1.06 -5.26 -9.89
CA TYR A 67 -1.00 -4.38 -8.71
C TYR A 67 -2.37 -3.74 -8.41
N ASP A 68 -3.11 -3.35 -9.45
CA ASP A 68 -4.45 -2.76 -9.33
C ASP A 68 -5.44 -3.70 -8.62
N GLU A 69 -5.31 -5.02 -8.79
CA GLU A 69 -6.14 -6.02 -8.08
C GLU A 69 -5.78 -6.12 -6.60
N LEU A 70 -4.55 -5.76 -6.21
CA LEU A 70 -4.08 -5.80 -4.83
C LEU A 70 -4.53 -4.59 -4.03
N VAL A 71 -4.46 -3.41 -4.64
CA VAL A 71 -4.88 -2.19 -3.96
C VAL A 71 -6.39 -2.14 -3.84
N GLY A 72 -7.14 -2.61 -4.86
CA GLY A 72 -8.59 -2.49 -4.93
C GLY A 72 -9.04 -1.02 -5.06
N ASP A 73 -10.22 -0.79 -5.65
CA ASP A 73 -10.83 0.55 -5.69
C ASP A 73 -11.17 1.09 -4.27
#